data_AF-A0A2I1HQ68-F1
#
_entry.id   AF-A0A2I1HQ68-F1
#
_cell.length_a   1.000
_cell.length_b   1.000
_cell.length_c   1.000
_cell.angle_alpha   90.00
_cell.angle_beta   90.00
_cell.angle_gamma   90.00
#
_symmetry.space_group_name_H-M   'P 1'
#
loop_
_entity.id
_entity.type
_entity.pdbx_description
1 polymer ?
#
loop_
_entity_poly.entity_id
_entity_poly.type
_entity_poly.pdbx_seq_one_letter_code
_entity_poly.pdbx_strand_id
1 'polypeptide(L)'
;FTGNLETLNKCTYCKAERYQEGGRPRAQVAYFSIQNRFKIQYQDPTRAKQLRYRSEYITREDDGAIGDVFDGSQYKYLSQKGYFQDDRDIALLGSVDGYQLFKQKCDDC
;
A
#
# COMPACT_ATOMS: atom_id res chain seq x y z
N PHE A 1 -10.93 9.61 0.20
CA PHE A 1 -11.85 9.21 -0.88
C PHE A 1 -12.91 8.31 -0.28
N THR A 2 -14.18 8.74 -0.30
CA THR A 2 -15.32 7.95 0.21
C THR A 2 -15.93 7.04 -0.86
N GLY A 3 -15.49 7.18 -2.12
CA GLY A 3 -15.96 6.39 -3.26
C GLY A 3 -17.48 6.36 -3.33
N ASN A 4 -18.02 5.15 -3.46
CA ASN A 4 -19.46 4.91 -3.62
C ASN A 4 -20.29 5.34 -2.40
N LEU A 5 -19.66 5.71 -1.28
CA LEU A 5 -20.32 6.19 -0.06
C LEU A 5 -20.36 7.72 0.03
N GLU A 6 -19.92 8.44 -1.00
CA GLU A 6 -19.80 9.90 -0.97
C GLU A 6 -21.13 10.64 -0.76
N THR A 7 -22.25 10.06 -1.19
CA THR A 7 -23.58 10.65 -1.03
C THR A 7 -24.22 10.32 0.31
N LEU A 8 -23.63 9.41 1.09
CA LEU A 8 -24.16 9.00 2.38
C LEU A 8 -23.82 10.02 3.46
N ASN A 9 -24.84 10.42 4.21
CA ASN A 9 -24.72 11.25 5.41
C ASN A 9 -24.78 10.45 6.71
N LYS A 10 -25.00 9.15 6.64
CA LYS A 10 -25.01 8.25 7.79
C LYS A 10 -24.17 7.02 7.51
N CYS A 11 -23.44 6.56 8.53
CA CYS A 11 -22.69 5.32 8.45
C CYS A 11 -23.64 4.13 8.22
N THR A 12 -23.35 3.27 7.25
CA THR A 12 -24.18 2.10 6.95
C THR A 12 -24.15 1.06 8.10
N TYR A 13 -23.07 1.03 8.88
CA TYR A 13 -22.87 0.10 10.00
C TYR A 13 -23.43 0.62 11.33
N CYS A 14 -22.91 1.74 11.84
CA CYS A 14 -23.28 2.26 13.15
C CYS A 14 -24.38 3.33 13.13
N LYS A 15 -24.89 3.71 11.95
CA LYS A 15 -25.93 4.73 11.74
C LYS A 15 -25.60 6.15 12.23
N ALA A 16 -24.37 6.39 12.70
CA ALA A 16 -23.92 7.72 13.12
C ALA A 16 -23.93 8.72 11.96
N GLU A 17 -24.26 9.97 12.27
CA GLU A 17 -24.19 11.10 11.33
C GLU A 17 -22.77 11.32 10.85
N ARG A 18 -22.58 11.62 9.56
CA ARG A 18 -21.27 11.93 8.97
C ARG A 18 -20.67 13.21 9.52
N TYR A 19 -21.53 14.16 9.88
CA TYR A 19 -21.14 15.47 10.38
C TYR A 19 -21.48 15.60 11.87
N GLN A 20 -20.68 16.40 12.57
CA GLN A 20 -20.95 16.91 13.91
C GLN A 20 -21.87 18.14 13.81
N GLU A 21 -22.34 18.60 14.95
CA GLU A 21 -23.03 19.88 15.06
C GLU A 21 -22.13 21.01 14.50
N GLY A 22 -22.70 21.89 13.68
CA GLY A 22 -21.94 22.90 12.95
C GLY A 22 -21.28 22.41 11.64
N GLY A 23 -21.63 21.22 11.14
CA GLY A 23 -21.29 20.78 9.77
C GLY A 23 -19.88 20.26 9.58
N ARG A 24 -19.12 20.03 10.66
CA ARG A 24 -17.75 19.49 10.59
C ARG A 24 -17.77 17.97 10.41
N PRO A 25 -16.97 17.37 9.51
CA PRO A 25 -16.94 15.92 9.34
C PRO A 25 -16.39 15.24 10.60
N ARG A 26 -16.99 14.11 11.01
CA ARG A 26 -16.57 13.35 12.19
C ARG A 26 -15.20 12.70 12.06
N ALA A 27 -14.82 12.29 10.85
CA ALA A 27 -13.56 11.63 10.57
C ALA A 27 -13.04 12.08 9.21
N GLN A 28 -11.71 12.20 9.12
CA GLN A 28 -11.01 12.53 7.89
C GLN A 28 -9.85 11.55 7.73
N VAL A 29 -9.52 11.24 6.48
CA VAL A 29 -8.42 10.35 6.14
C VAL A 29 -7.68 10.89 4.94
N ALA A 30 -6.36 10.84 4.98
CA ALA A 30 -5.54 11.12 3.82
C ALA A 30 -5.72 10.00 2.80
N TYR A 31 -5.97 10.36 1.55
CA TYR A 31 -6.10 9.39 0.46
C TYR A 31 -5.07 9.67 -0.62
N PHE A 32 -4.33 8.63 -0.99
CA PHE A 32 -3.41 8.64 -2.11
C PHE A 32 -3.79 7.51 -3.07
N SER A 33 -4.03 7.84 -4.35
CA SER A 33 -4.31 6.83 -5.36
C SER A 33 -3.00 6.18 -5.82
N ILE A 34 -2.79 4.93 -5.44
CA ILE A 34 -1.64 4.12 -5.89
C ILE A 34 -1.61 4.04 -7.42
N GLN A 35 -2.78 3.88 -8.06
CA GLN A 35 -2.88 3.84 -9.52
C GLN A 35 -2.37 5.14 -10.17
N ASN A 36 -2.73 6.31 -9.64
CA ASN A 36 -2.24 7.58 -10.16
C ASN A 36 -0.73 7.73 -9.95
N ARG A 37 -0.20 7.25 -8.81
CA ARG A 37 1.24 7.24 -8.56
C ARG A 37 1.98 6.39 -9.59
N PHE A 38 1.46 5.22 -9.94
CA PHE A 38 2.06 4.39 -10.98
C PHE A 38 2.00 5.02 -12.36
N LYS A 39 0.86 5.60 -12.76
CA LYS A 39 0.77 6.32 -14.04
C LYS A 39 1.86 7.39 -14.17
N ILE A 40 2.07 8.19 -13.12
CA ILE A 40 3.11 9.21 -13.09
C ILE A 40 4.51 8.59 -13.21
N GLN A 41 4.79 7.49 -12.49
CA GLN A 41 6.09 6.83 -12.56
C GLN A 41 6.37 6.21 -13.94
N TYR A 42 5.37 5.60 -14.58
CA TYR A 42 5.53 5.01 -15.92
C TYR A 42 5.56 6.03 -17.06
N GLN A 43 5.09 7.27 -16.83
CA GLN A 43 5.24 8.37 -17.78
C GLN A 43 6.69 8.85 -17.91
N ASP A 44 7.51 8.65 -16.89
CA ASP A 44 8.95 8.91 -16.94
C ASP A 44 9.68 7.67 -17.48
N PRO A 45 10.36 7.75 -18.65
CA PRO A 45 11.04 6.59 -19.26
C PRO A 45 12.14 5.99 -18.38
N THR A 46 12.84 6.84 -17.61
CA THR A 46 13.92 6.40 -16.71
C THR A 46 13.35 5.61 -15.55
N ARG A 47 12.26 6.12 -14.94
CA ARG A 47 11.58 5.42 -13.84
C ARG A 47 10.89 4.15 -14.33
N ALA A 48 10.25 4.18 -15.50
CA ALA A 48 9.65 3.00 -16.10
C ALA A 48 10.66 1.87 -16.31
N LYS A 49 11.90 2.19 -16.70
CA LYS A 49 12.98 1.20 -16.81
C LYS A 49 13.38 0.63 -15.45
N GLN A 50 13.54 1.48 -14.43
CA GLN A 50 13.87 1.04 -13.07
C GLN A 50 12.80 0.11 -12.47
N LEU A 51 11.53 0.32 -12.80
CA LEU A 51 10.42 -0.53 -12.33
C LEU A 51 10.46 -1.97 -12.88
N ARG A 52 11.25 -2.24 -13.93
CA ARG A 52 11.48 -3.60 -14.46
C ARG A 52 12.54 -4.38 -13.70
N TYR A 53 13.18 -3.77 -12.68
CA TYR A 53 14.21 -4.43 -11.86
C TYR A 53 13.78 -5.81 -11.38
N ARG A 54 12.51 -5.96 -10.97
CA ARG A 54 11.93 -7.24 -10.54
C ARG A 54 12.09 -8.37 -11.56
N SER A 55 11.87 -8.11 -12.84
CA SER A 55 11.98 -9.13 -13.90
C SER A 55 13.43 -9.34 -14.36
N GLU A 56 14.28 -8.35 -14.15
CA GLU A 56 15.71 -8.40 -14.50
C GLU A 56 16.57 -8.99 -13.38
N TYR A 57 16.03 -9.07 -12.15
CA TYR A 57 16.72 -9.63 -11.00
C TYR A 57 16.97 -11.13 -11.18
N ILE A 58 18.24 -11.49 -11.28
CA ILE A 58 18.69 -12.88 -11.27
C ILE A 58 18.84 -13.27 -9.79
N THR A 59 17.96 -14.17 -9.33
CA THR A 59 18.04 -14.76 -7.99
C THR A 59 19.46 -15.28 -7.75
N ARG A 60 20.03 -14.92 -6.60
CA ARG A 60 21.33 -15.43 -6.17
C ARG A 60 21.23 -16.95 -5.98
N GLU A 61 22.31 -17.66 -6.28
CA GLU A 61 22.38 -19.10 -5.97
C GLU A 61 22.11 -19.34 -4.48
N ASP A 62 21.48 -20.48 -4.19
CA ASP A 62 20.85 -20.84 -2.92
C ASP A 62 21.91 -21.11 -1.81
N ASP A 63 22.67 -20.08 -1.45
CA ASP A 63 23.66 -20.08 -0.36
C ASP A 63 23.02 -19.82 1.01
N GLY A 64 21.68 -19.75 1.05
CA GLY A 64 20.89 -19.45 2.23
C GLY A 64 20.81 -17.95 2.56
N ALA A 65 21.45 -17.06 1.80
CA ALA A 65 21.36 -15.62 2.00
C ALA A 65 20.20 -15.01 1.20
N ILE A 66 19.50 -14.05 1.82
CA ILE A 66 18.47 -13.25 1.15
C ILE A 66 19.16 -12.01 0.58
N GLY A 67 19.24 -11.90 -0.75
CA GLY A 67 19.79 -10.74 -1.44
C GLY A 67 18.76 -9.65 -1.67
N ASP A 68 17.53 -10.04 -1.96
CA ASP A 68 16.40 -9.15 -2.23
C ASP A 68 15.08 -9.77 -1.77
N VAL A 69 13.99 -8.99 -1.75
CA VAL A 69 12.64 -9.46 -1.43
C VAL A 69 12.17 -10.57 -2.37
N PHE A 70 12.73 -10.63 -3.58
CA PHE A 70 12.43 -11.66 -4.59
C PHE A 70 13.03 -13.03 -4.25
N ASP A 71 13.96 -13.11 -3.31
CA ASP A 71 14.51 -14.39 -2.85
C ASP A 71 13.60 -15.06 -1.81
N GLY A 72 12.64 -14.30 -1.25
CA GLY A 72 11.70 -14.77 -0.25
C GLY A 72 10.75 -15.85 -0.76
N SER A 73 10.48 -16.85 0.10
CA SER A 73 9.60 -17.99 -0.22
C SER A 73 8.21 -17.56 -0.66
N GLN A 74 7.64 -16.53 -0.03
CA GLN A 74 6.31 -16.01 -0.37
C GLN A 74 6.26 -15.44 -1.78
N TYR A 75 7.27 -14.64 -2.17
CA TYR A 75 7.33 -14.10 -3.52
C TYR A 75 7.54 -15.22 -4.55
N LYS A 76 8.46 -16.16 -4.30
CA LYS A 76 8.69 -17.32 -5.17
C LYS A 76 7.41 -18.12 -5.39
N TYR A 77 6.65 -18.37 -4.32
CA TYR A 77 5.34 -19.02 -4.39
C TYR A 77 4.33 -18.26 -5.27
N LEU A 78 4.19 -16.94 -5.07
CA LEU A 78 3.28 -16.12 -5.88
C LEU A 78 3.71 -16.05 -7.36
N SER A 79 5.01 -15.97 -7.62
CA SER A 79 5.56 -16.00 -8.97
C SER A 79 5.23 -17.33 -9.67
N GLN A 80 5.43 -18.47 -9.00
CA GLN A 80 5.08 -19.80 -9.51
C GLN A 80 3.58 -19.98 -9.75
N LYS A 81 2.72 -19.27 -9.01
CA LYS A 81 1.27 -19.26 -9.21
C LYS A 81 0.81 -18.39 -10.39
N GLY A 82 1.71 -17.66 -11.04
CA GLY A 82 1.37 -16.84 -12.20
C GLY A 82 0.94 -15.41 -11.87
N TYR A 83 1.23 -14.89 -10.68
CA TYR A 83 0.87 -13.51 -10.31
C TYR A 83 1.83 -12.44 -10.86
N PHE A 84 2.97 -12.86 -11.42
CA PHE A 84 4.02 -11.97 -11.94
C PHE A 84 4.56 -12.44 -13.29
N GLN A 85 3.71 -12.44 -14.32
CA GLN A 85 4.02 -12.97 -15.65
C GLN A 85 4.53 -11.90 -16.62
N ASP A 86 4.18 -10.64 -16.39
CA ASP A 86 4.62 -9.51 -17.19
C ASP A 86 5.87 -8.86 -16.56
N ASP A 87 6.77 -8.34 -17.40
CA ASP A 87 7.98 -7.67 -16.93
C ASP A 87 7.68 -6.31 -16.25
N ARG A 88 6.47 -5.78 -16.46
CA ARG A 88 5.96 -4.59 -15.79
C ARG A 88 5.18 -4.91 -14.51
N ASP A 89 5.04 -6.17 -14.12
CA ASP A 89 4.38 -6.51 -12.87
C ASP A 89 5.22 -6.03 -11.67
N ILE A 90 4.58 -5.28 -10.77
CA ILE A 90 5.24 -4.68 -9.60
C ILE A 90 4.86 -5.45 -8.33
N ALA A 91 5.87 -5.87 -7.57
CA ALA A 91 5.68 -6.32 -6.20
C ALA A 91 5.54 -5.10 -5.26
N LEU A 92 4.36 -4.95 -4.66
CA LEU A 92 4.11 -3.94 -3.63
C LEU A 92 4.22 -4.55 -2.24
N LEU A 93 5.16 -4.05 -1.44
CA LEU A 93 5.30 -4.42 -0.03
C LEU A 93 4.78 -3.27 0.85
N GLY A 94 3.80 -3.57 1.68
CA GLY A 94 3.34 -2.67 2.74
C GLY A 94 3.85 -3.17 4.08
N SER A 95 4.70 -2.39 4.74
CA SER A 95 5.05 -2.59 6.15
C SER A 95 4.38 -1.48 6.96
N VAL A 96 3.62 -1.88 7.98
CA VAL A 96 3.13 -0.96 9.00
C VAL A 96 3.99 -1.18 10.23
N ASP A 97 4.87 -0.22 10.51
CA ASP A 97 5.42 -0.09 11.85
C ASP A 97 4.25 0.16 12.80
N GLY A 98 4.28 -0.44 13.99
CA GLY A 98 3.26 -0.31 15.02
C GLY A 98 3.26 1.10 15.62
N TYR A 99 3.00 2.12 14.81
CA TYR A 99 2.90 3.49 15.27
C TYR A 99 1.63 3.59 16.12
N GLN A 100 1.84 3.74 17.42
CA GLN A 100 0.79 3.92 18.40
C GLN A 100 0.06 5.23 18.09
N LEU A 101 -1.15 5.12 17.52
CA LEU A 101 -1.97 6.26 17.08
C LEU A 101 -2.47 7.15 18.24
N PHE A 102 -2.18 6.79 19.50
CA PHE A 102 -2.44 7.60 20.68
C PHE A 102 -1.23 7.61 21.62
N LYS A 103 -0.92 8.79 22.15
CA LYS A 103 0.08 9.00 23.19
C LYS A 103 -0.34 8.20 24.44
N GLN A 104 0.51 7.30 24.94
CA GLN A 104 0.34 6.81 26.32
C GLN A 104 0.39 8.02 27.26
N LYS A 105 -0.62 8.18 28.11
CA LYS A 105 -0.47 9.06 29.28
C LYS A 105 0.65 8.46 30.13
N CYS A 106 1.79 9.12 30.21
CA CYS A 106 2.65 8.96 31.37
C CYS A 106 1.92 9.69 32.50
N ASP A 107 1.51 8.94 33.52
CA ASP A 107 0.90 9.50 34.71
C ASP A 107 1.83 10.58 35.30
N ASP A 108 1.22 11.72 35.64
CA ASP A 108 1.88 12.87 36.28
C ASP A 108 2.60 12.40 37.56
N CYS A 109 3.92 12.60 37.61
CA CYS A 109 4.73 12.53 38.83
C CYS A 109 5.01 13.95 39.31
#